data_AF-A0A151U9P1-F1
#
_entry.id   AF-A0A151U9P1-F1
#
_cell.length_a   1.000
_cell.length_b   1.000
_cell.length_c   1.000
_cell.angle_alpha   90.00
_cell.angle_beta   90.00
_cell.angle_gamma   90.00
#
_symmetry.space_group_name_H-M   'P 1'
#
loop_
_entity.id
_entity.type
_entity.pdbx_description
1 polymer ?
#
loop_
_entity_poly.entity_id
_entity_poly.type
_entity_poly.pdbx_seq_one_letter_code
_entity_poly.pdbx_strand_id
1 'polypeptide(L)'
;MEVANARNPATKRKFDDAVSNGVATEANTVDLSLLEAIEKSQNAVENLFDCLCCLLMPLENKERFVKAEGVELMIIIMKQKKLAYGSAIRALDFAMTKYPPACERFVDVLGLKTAFAAFMGKASIPVSKKNKKERYQEEMEERLVSLIASLFGGILRGSRRERLLSKFVENECEKIDRLMELYIRYSDRVKAETERLNQVELDDFEMDDDEKYNRKLESGLYTLQLIAVILGHIWCSEHPQMRGRIELLLKQNKLSKKHIEDILQEYHDNIGDLDGPEEKERAQTKIQKFISAL
;
A
#
# COMPACT_ATOMS: atom_id res chain seq x y z
N MET A 1 -12.37 54.72 -40.97
CA MET A 1 -12.61 54.63 -42.42
C MET A 1 -12.28 53.20 -42.80
N GLU A 2 -13.20 52.22 -42.77
CA GLU A 2 -14.48 52.15 -43.53
C GLU A 2 -14.19 52.43 -45.02
N VAL A 3 -14.46 51.57 -46.02
CA VAL A 3 -15.53 50.58 -46.21
C VAL A 3 -15.09 49.53 -47.26
N ALA A 4 -15.77 48.37 -47.20
CA ALA A 4 -16.00 47.28 -48.16
C ALA A 4 -16.06 47.68 -49.67
N ASN A 5 -16.18 46.82 -50.69
CA ASN A 5 -16.91 45.57 -50.96
C ASN A 5 -16.58 45.31 -52.48
N ALA A 6 -16.51 44.12 -53.10
CA ALA A 6 -17.58 43.17 -53.36
C ALA A 6 -17.26 42.39 -54.66
N ARG A 7 -17.82 41.17 -54.76
CA ARG A 7 -18.39 40.51 -55.96
C ARG A 7 -17.51 39.69 -56.93
N ASN A 8 -17.68 38.38 -56.76
CA ASN A 8 -17.76 37.30 -57.76
C ASN A 8 -18.68 37.63 -58.96
N PRO A 9 -18.53 36.98 -60.14
CA PRO A 9 -19.33 35.76 -60.40
C PRO A 9 -18.74 34.68 -61.35
N ALA A 10 -18.97 33.41 -60.97
CA ALA A 10 -19.56 32.29 -61.73
C ALA A 10 -19.05 31.82 -63.14
N THR A 11 -18.55 30.56 -63.13
CA THR A 11 -18.89 29.40 -64.00
C THR A 11 -18.53 29.31 -65.50
N LYS A 12 -17.79 28.25 -65.88
CA LYS A 12 -18.30 27.13 -66.72
C LYS A 12 -17.36 25.91 -66.74
N ARG A 13 -17.98 24.73 -66.88
CA ARG A 13 -17.52 23.34 -66.69
C ARG A 13 -16.85 22.71 -67.93
N LYS A 14 -16.07 21.63 -67.72
CA LYS A 14 -15.93 20.36 -68.49
C LYS A 14 -15.11 19.39 -67.59
N PHE A 15 -15.61 18.27 -67.00
CA PHE A 15 -15.96 16.94 -67.57
C PHE A 15 -14.84 16.44 -68.50
N ASP A 16 -14.11 15.33 -68.34
CA ASP A 16 -14.09 14.15 -67.47
C ASP A 16 -12.64 13.62 -67.44
N ASP A 17 -12.22 12.93 -66.37
CA ASP A 17 -11.78 11.53 -66.48
C ASP A 17 -11.37 10.96 -65.11
N ALA A 18 -12.05 9.88 -64.76
CA ALA A 18 -11.89 9.13 -63.54
C ALA A 18 -10.62 8.28 -63.58
N VAL A 19 -9.80 8.38 -62.53
CA VAL A 19 -9.00 7.24 -62.06
C VAL A 19 -9.15 7.17 -60.56
N SER A 20 -9.94 6.19 -60.14
CA SER A 20 -10.03 5.71 -58.77
C SER A 20 -8.64 5.30 -58.29
N ASN A 21 -8.19 5.86 -57.18
CA ASN A 21 -7.30 5.14 -56.26
C ASN A 21 -7.70 5.55 -54.84
N GLY A 22 -8.59 4.76 -54.26
CA GLY A 22 -8.90 4.80 -52.85
C GLY A 22 -7.66 4.40 -52.07
N VAL A 23 -7.07 5.37 -51.37
CA VAL A 23 -6.30 5.08 -50.16
C VAL A 23 -7.23 5.43 -49.02
N ALA A 24 -7.87 4.38 -48.51
CA ALA A 24 -8.65 4.46 -47.29
C ALA A 24 -7.73 5.01 -46.18
N THR A 25 -8.15 6.11 -45.59
CA THR A 25 -7.70 6.54 -44.27
C THR A 25 -7.98 5.40 -43.30
N GLU A 26 -6.97 4.61 -42.96
CA GLU A 26 -6.96 3.74 -41.77
C GLU A 26 -6.95 4.64 -40.53
N ALA A 27 -8.13 5.18 -40.24
CA ALA A 27 -8.41 5.89 -39.01
C ALA A 27 -8.47 4.86 -37.89
N ASN A 28 -7.35 4.67 -37.18
CA ASN A 28 -7.24 4.45 -35.74
C ASN A 28 -8.47 3.81 -35.03
N THR A 29 -8.97 2.69 -35.55
CA THR A 29 -9.96 1.88 -34.85
C THR A 29 -9.22 1.11 -33.79
N VAL A 30 -9.22 1.65 -32.58
CA VAL A 30 -8.94 0.85 -31.39
C VAL A 30 -9.85 -0.37 -31.46
N ASP A 31 -9.27 -1.56 -31.62
CA ASP A 31 -10.01 -2.79 -31.73
C ASP A 31 -10.75 -3.04 -30.41
N LEU A 32 -12.03 -2.68 -30.40
CA LEU A 32 -12.89 -2.77 -29.24
C LEU A 32 -12.99 -4.22 -28.74
N SER A 33 -12.86 -5.20 -29.65
CA SER A 33 -12.84 -6.62 -29.30
C SER A 33 -11.55 -7.04 -28.60
N LEU A 34 -10.40 -6.47 -29.01
CA LEU A 34 -9.13 -6.67 -28.33
C LEU A 34 -9.10 -6.01 -26.95
N LEU A 35 -9.67 -4.80 -26.82
CA LEU A 35 -9.83 -4.15 -25.52
C LEU A 35 -10.71 -4.97 -24.58
N GLU A 36 -11.86 -5.45 -25.07
CA GLU A 36 -12.77 -6.28 -24.28
C GLU A 36 -12.11 -7.61 -23.88
N ALA A 37 -11.34 -8.22 -24.78
CA ALA A 37 -10.57 -9.43 -24.47
C ALA A 37 -9.47 -9.18 -23.40
N ILE A 38 -8.76 -8.05 -23.49
CA ILE A 38 -7.76 -7.65 -22.50
C ILE A 38 -8.43 -7.41 -21.14
N GLU A 39 -9.52 -6.64 -21.09
CA GLU A 39 -10.27 -6.37 -19.86
C GLU A 39 -10.83 -7.67 -19.25
N LYS A 40 -11.40 -8.55 -20.07
CA LYS A 40 -11.89 -9.85 -19.61
C LYS A 40 -10.77 -10.73 -19.04
N SER A 41 -9.60 -10.73 -19.69
CA SER A 41 -8.42 -11.46 -19.19
C SER A 41 -7.88 -10.86 -17.88
N GLN A 42 -7.88 -9.54 -17.73
CA GLN A 42 -7.49 -8.85 -16.50
C GLN A 42 -8.45 -9.21 -15.35
N ASN A 43 -9.75 -9.14 -15.59
CA ASN A 43 -10.76 -9.50 -14.60
C ASN A 43 -10.64 -10.97 -14.19
N ALA A 44 -10.36 -11.88 -15.13
CA ALA A 44 -10.12 -13.28 -14.81
C ALA A 44 -8.89 -13.46 -13.91
N VAL A 45 -7.79 -12.73 -14.17
CA VAL A 45 -6.59 -12.76 -13.32
C VAL A 45 -6.88 -12.22 -11.92
N GLU A 46 -7.57 -11.09 -11.78
CA GLU A 46 -7.94 -10.55 -10.47
C GLU A 46 -8.83 -11.51 -9.68
N ASN A 47 -9.82 -12.13 -10.32
CA ASN A 47 -10.67 -13.13 -9.67
C ASN A 47 -9.86 -14.33 -9.16
N LEU A 48 -8.84 -14.78 -9.90
CA LEU A 48 -7.94 -15.84 -9.43
C LEU A 48 -7.12 -15.39 -8.22
N PHE A 49 -6.66 -14.15 -8.20
CA PHE A 49 -5.96 -13.58 -7.04
C PHE A 49 -6.89 -13.43 -5.83
N ASP A 50 -8.16 -13.08 -6.02
CA ASP A 50 -9.15 -13.05 -4.95
C ASP A 50 -9.35 -14.44 -4.35
N CYS A 51 -9.53 -15.46 -5.20
CA CYS A 51 -9.58 -16.86 -4.75
C CYS A 51 -8.30 -17.26 -4.00
N LEU A 52 -7.13 -16.89 -4.51
CA LEU A 52 -5.85 -17.18 -3.86
C LEU A 52 -5.75 -16.50 -2.49
N CYS A 53 -6.14 -15.22 -2.36
CA CYS A 53 -6.11 -14.51 -1.08
C CYS A 53 -7.04 -15.18 -0.05
N CYS A 54 -8.24 -15.61 -0.48
CA CYS A 54 -9.14 -16.37 0.39
C CYS A 54 -8.54 -17.70 0.83
N LEU A 55 -7.92 -18.42 -0.11
CA LEU A 55 -7.23 -19.67 0.20
C LEU A 55 -6.03 -19.46 1.12
N LEU A 56 -5.40 -18.29 1.13
CA LEU A 56 -4.27 -17.99 2.01
C LEU A 56 -4.66 -17.61 3.44
N MET A 57 -5.95 -17.52 3.80
CA MET A 57 -6.35 -17.21 5.18
C MET A 57 -6.00 -18.35 6.16
N PRO A 58 -6.32 -19.64 5.89
CA PRO A 58 -5.96 -20.75 6.77
C PRO A 58 -4.46 -21.05 6.77
N LEU A 59 -3.92 -21.46 7.92
CA LEU A 59 -2.49 -21.72 8.12
C LEU A 59 -1.98 -22.87 7.25
N GLU A 60 -2.78 -23.92 7.06
CA GLU A 60 -2.44 -25.11 6.26
C GLU A 60 -2.18 -24.73 4.80
N ASN A 61 -2.93 -23.76 4.29
CA ASN A 61 -2.79 -23.31 2.91
C ASN A 61 -1.60 -22.36 2.74
N LYS A 62 -1.24 -21.57 3.76
CA LYS A 62 0.02 -20.81 3.76
C LYS A 62 1.23 -21.75 3.67
N GLU A 63 1.20 -22.87 4.40
CA GLU A 63 2.25 -23.89 4.31
C GLU A 63 2.35 -24.48 2.89
N ARG A 64 1.20 -24.86 2.30
CA ARG A 64 1.15 -25.37 0.92
C ARG A 64 1.66 -24.34 -0.08
N PHE A 65 1.29 -23.07 0.09
CA PHE A 65 1.73 -21.98 -0.77
C PHE A 65 3.25 -21.78 -0.72
N VAL A 66 3.85 -21.81 0.48
CA VAL A 66 5.31 -21.73 0.64
C VAL A 66 6.00 -22.95 0.02
N LYS A 67 5.47 -24.16 0.24
CA LYS A 67 6.00 -25.40 -0.37
C LYS A 67 5.92 -25.40 -1.89
N ALA A 68 4.93 -24.73 -2.46
CA ALA A 68 4.72 -24.61 -3.90
C ALA A 68 5.47 -23.42 -4.54
N GLU A 69 6.45 -22.84 -3.85
CA GLU A 69 7.22 -21.67 -4.33
C GLU A 69 6.35 -20.43 -4.64
N GLY A 70 5.21 -20.31 -3.96
CA GLY A 70 4.29 -19.21 -4.16
C GLY A 70 4.91 -17.85 -3.82
N VAL A 71 5.78 -17.80 -2.80
CA VAL A 71 6.47 -16.57 -2.38
C VAL A 71 7.39 -16.06 -3.50
N GLU A 72 8.14 -16.96 -4.13
CA GLU A 72 9.04 -16.72 -5.25
C GLU A 72 8.28 -16.19 -6.45
N LEU A 73 7.18 -16.87 -6.82
CA LEU A 73 6.34 -16.46 -7.93
C LEU A 73 5.80 -15.04 -7.72
N MET A 74 5.30 -14.71 -6.53
CA MET A 74 4.79 -13.36 -6.26
C MET A 74 5.90 -12.31 -6.35
N ILE A 75 7.11 -12.61 -5.88
CA ILE A 75 8.26 -11.72 -6.02
C ILE A 75 8.63 -11.52 -7.50
N ILE A 76 8.57 -12.58 -8.32
CA ILE A 76 8.80 -12.48 -9.77
C ILE A 76 7.75 -11.56 -10.41
N ILE A 77 6.47 -11.74 -10.07
CA ILE A 77 5.38 -10.89 -10.58
C ILE A 77 5.59 -9.42 -10.17
N MET A 78 5.94 -9.16 -8.91
CA MET A 78 6.28 -7.82 -8.42
C MET A 78 7.44 -7.19 -9.21
N LYS A 79 8.48 -7.95 -9.54
CA LYS A 79 9.63 -7.44 -10.32
C LYS A 79 9.25 -7.04 -11.74
N GLN A 80 8.24 -7.68 -12.34
CA GLN A 80 7.78 -7.34 -13.69
C GLN A 80 7.05 -5.99 -13.76
N LYS A 81 6.50 -5.48 -12.64
CA LYS A 81 5.76 -4.21 -12.56
C LYS A 81 4.62 -4.09 -13.59
N LYS A 82 3.94 -5.21 -13.86
CA LYS A 82 2.80 -5.31 -14.79
C LYS A 82 1.46 -5.32 -14.04
N LEU A 83 0.38 -5.66 -14.72
CA LEU A 83 -1.01 -5.61 -14.22
C LEU A 83 -1.20 -6.36 -12.89
N ALA A 84 -0.64 -7.56 -12.75
CA ALA A 84 -0.74 -8.37 -11.53
C ALA A 84 0.19 -7.92 -10.37
N TYR A 85 0.86 -6.77 -10.49
CA TYR A 85 1.80 -6.26 -9.49
C TYR A 85 1.13 -6.09 -8.12
N GLY A 86 -0.02 -5.42 -8.08
CA GLY A 86 -0.70 -5.17 -6.82
C GLY A 86 -1.32 -6.41 -6.21
N SER A 87 -1.86 -7.29 -7.05
CA SER A 87 -2.43 -8.57 -6.64
C SER A 87 -1.36 -9.50 -6.05
N ALA A 88 -0.13 -9.45 -6.57
CA ALA A 88 1.01 -10.18 -5.99
C ALA A 88 1.43 -9.64 -4.62
N ILE A 89 1.44 -8.31 -4.42
CA ILE A 89 1.69 -7.70 -3.11
C ILE A 89 0.62 -8.15 -2.11
N ARG A 90 -0.64 -8.11 -2.52
CA ARG A 90 -1.79 -8.53 -1.71
C ARG A 90 -1.70 -10.01 -1.33
N ALA A 91 -1.37 -10.90 -2.27
CA ALA A 91 -1.18 -12.31 -1.98
C ALA A 91 -0.03 -12.55 -0.97
N LEU A 92 1.09 -11.82 -1.09
CA LEU A 92 2.18 -11.91 -0.11
C LEU A 92 1.77 -11.41 1.28
N ASP A 93 1.02 -10.31 1.35
CA ASP A 93 0.47 -9.78 2.60
C ASP A 93 -0.34 -10.85 3.36
N PHE A 94 -1.28 -11.53 2.67
CA PHE A 94 -2.03 -12.64 3.26
C PHE A 94 -1.14 -13.83 3.64
N ALA A 95 -0.22 -14.24 2.76
CA ALA A 95 0.66 -15.38 3.00
C ALA A 95 1.60 -15.18 4.20
N MET A 96 2.03 -13.95 4.47
CA MET A 96 3.01 -13.60 5.50
C MET A 96 2.37 -13.21 6.83
N THR A 97 1.14 -12.69 6.82
CA THR A 97 0.43 -12.28 8.03
C THR A 97 0.34 -13.45 9.01
N LYS A 98 0.88 -13.27 10.23
CA LYS A 98 0.90 -14.27 11.31
C LYS A 98 1.49 -15.64 10.90
N TYR A 99 2.40 -15.67 9.92
CA TYR A 99 3.02 -16.91 9.46
C TYR A 99 4.54 -16.73 9.23
N PRO A 100 5.35 -16.90 10.30
CA PRO A 100 6.80 -16.71 10.25
C PRO A 100 7.54 -17.44 9.11
N PRO A 101 7.20 -18.70 8.74
CA PRO A 101 7.91 -19.41 7.67
C PRO A 101 7.84 -18.69 6.31
N ALA A 102 6.70 -18.06 5.97
CA ALA A 102 6.60 -17.27 4.74
C ALA A 102 7.47 -16.00 4.82
N CYS A 103 7.51 -15.32 5.96
CA CYS A 103 8.39 -14.17 6.18
C CYS A 103 9.86 -14.56 6.02
N GLU A 104 10.28 -15.66 6.62
CA GLU A 104 11.65 -16.17 6.51
C GLU A 104 12.00 -16.50 5.05
N ARG A 105 11.13 -17.24 4.36
CA ARG A 105 11.32 -17.58 2.95
C ARG A 105 11.43 -16.33 2.09
N PHE A 106 10.54 -15.34 2.30
CA PHE A 106 10.56 -14.08 1.57
C PHE A 106 11.90 -13.36 1.65
N VAL A 107 12.53 -13.34 2.83
CA VAL A 107 13.85 -12.72 2.99
C VAL A 107 14.94 -13.58 2.34
N ASP A 108 14.84 -14.91 2.41
CA ASP A 108 15.82 -15.84 1.81
C ASP A 108 15.84 -15.77 0.28
N VAL A 109 14.70 -15.55 -0.36
CA VAL A 109 14.59 -15.39 -1.82
C VAL A 109 14.72 -13.94 -2.29
N LEU A 110 15.40 -13.11 -1.50
CA LEU A 110 15.73 -11.71 -1.81
C LEU A 110 14.51 -10.79 -2.00
N GLY A 111 13.39 -11.10 -1.34
CA GLY A 111 12.15 -10.32 -1.41
C GLY A 111 12.30 -8.89 -0.89
N LEU A 112 13.18 -8.67 0.10
CA LEU A 112 13.39 -7.34 0.72
C LEU A 112 13.71 -6.25 -0.32
N LYS A 113 14.57 -6.53 -1.30
CA LYS A 113 14.93 -5.53 -2.33
C LYS A 113 13.70 -5.11 -3.14
N THR A 114 12.82 -6.07 -3.45
CA THR A 114 11.60 -5.85 -4.23
C THR A 114 10.55 -5.08 -3.41
N ALA A 115 10.28 -5.50 -2.17
CA ALA A 115 9.32 -4.82 -1.30
C ALA A 115 9.74 -3.40 -0.92
N PHE A 116 11.01 -3.16 -0.58
CA PHE A 116 11.45 -1.80 -0.25
C PHE A 116 11.54 -0.88 -1.47
N ALA A 117 11.80 -1.41 -2.67
CA ALA A 117 11.65 -0.62 -3.90
C ALA A 117 10.19 -0.22 -4.16
N ALA A 118 9.24 -1.10 -3.87
CA ALA A 118 7.81 -0.83 -3.93
C ALA A 118 7.39 0.22 -2.89
N PHE A 119 7.84 0.07 -1.64
CA PHE A 119 7.54 0.96 -0.51
C PHE A 119 7.98 2.41 -0.75
N MET A 120 9.12 2.60 -1.42
CA MET A 120 9.62 3.93 -1.81
C MET A 120 8.88 4.54 -3.02
N GLY A 121 7.83 3.92 -3.54
CA GLY A 121 7.06 4.44 -4.68
C GLY A 121 7.82 4.41 -6.03
N LYS A 122 8.97 3.72 -6.11
CA LYS A 122 9.82 3.65 -7.32
C LYS A 122 9.25 2.72 -8.41
N ALA A 123 7.97 2.33 -8.29
CA ALA A 123 7.26 1.46 -9.21
C ALA A 123 5.89 2.06 -9.53
N SER A 124 5.84 3.07 -10.41
CA SER A 124 4.58 3.62 -10.89
C SER A 124 3.96 2.68 -11.93
N ILE A 125 2.76 2.18 -11.67
CA ILE A 125 1.95 1.51 -12.71
C ILE A 125 1.24 2.60 -13.54
N PRO A 126 1.18 2.46 -14.87
CA PRO A 126 0.35 3.33 -15.71
C PRO A 126 -1.14 3.03 -15.47
N VAL A 127 -1.80 3.83 -14.62
CA VAL A 127 -3.25 3.82 -14.46
C VAL A 127 -3.85 5.02 -15.22
N SER A 128 -4.86 4.76 -16.05
CA SER A 128 -5.43 5.69 -17.04
C SER A 128 -6.23 6.88 -16.44
N LYS A 129 -6.65 6.81 -15.17
CA LYS A 129 -7.43 7.88 -14.49
C LYS A 129 -6.75 8.34 -13.21
N LYS A 130 -6.60 9.66 -13.03
CA LYS A 130 -5.87 10.29 -11.90
C LYS A 130 -6.39 9.83 -10.53
N ASN A 131 -7.70 9.92 -10.26
CA ASN A 131 -8.26 9.52 -8.96
C ASN A 131 -8.19 8.00 -8.72
N LYS A 132 -8.36 7.19 -9.77
CA LYS A 132 -8.21 5.72 -9.67
C LYS A 132 -6.75 5.33 -9.38
N LYS A 133 -5.80 6.11 -9.89
CA LYS A 133 -4.37 5.94 -9.64
C LYS A 133 -3.99 6.26 -8.19
N GLU A 134 -4.55 7.33 -7.62
CA GLU A 134 -4.30 7.73 -6.22
C GLU A 134 -4.81 6.66 -5.26
N ARG A 135 -6.09 6.26 -5.35
CA ARG A 135 -6.65 5.19 -4.51
C ARG A 135 -5.90 3.86 -4.63
N TYR A 136 -5.54 3.47 -5.85
CA TYR A 136 -4.74 2.26 -6.08
C TYR A 136 -3.37 2.36 -5.40
N GLN A 137 -2.73 3.53 -5.46
CA GLN A 137 -1.43 3.74 -4.85
C GLN A 137 -1.50 3.70 -3.32
N GLU A 138 -2.58 4.24 -2.74
CA GLU A 138 -2.85 4.15 -1.29
C GLU A 138 -3.08 2.71 -0.85
N GLU A 139 -3.97 1.97 -1.53
CA GLU A 139 -4.20 0.55 -1.23
C GLU A 139 -2.88 -0.25 -1.27
N MET A 140 -2.02 0.03 -2.25
CA MET A 140 -0.69 -0.60 -2.34
C MET A 140 0.24 -0.22 -1.20
N GLU A 141 0.22 1.04 -0.79
CA GLU A 141 1.01 1.56 0.33
C GLU A 141 0.62 0.87 1.65
N GLU A 142 -0.68 0.74 1.91
CA GLU A 142 -1.23 0.04 3.09
C GLU A 142 -0.80 -1.43 3.13
N ARG A 143 -0.89 -2.12 1.99
CA ARG A 143 -0.45 -3.51 1.87
C ARG A 143 1.04 -3.68 2.10
N LEU A 144 1.86 -2.72 1.63
CA LEU A 144 3.30 -2.75 1.86
C LEU A 144 3.66 -2.47 3.32
N VAL A 145 2.95 -1.56 3.98
CA VAL A 145 3.09 -1.33 5.43
C VAL A 145 2.75 -2.60 6.21
N SER A 146 1.62 -3.24 5.89
CA SER A 146 1.22 -4.52 6.51
C SER A 146 2.24 -5.64 6.29
N LEU A 147 2.75 -5.78 5.07
CA LEU A 147 3.80 -6.75 4.74
C LEU A 147 5.07 -6.49 5.55
N ILE A 148 5.52 -5.23 5.66
CA ILE A 148 6.70 -4.86 6.46
C ILE A 148 6.46 -5.15 7.94
N ALA A 149 5.29 -4.80 8.48
CA ALA A 149 4.93 -5.13 9.86
C ALA A 149 4.94 -6.65 10.10
N SER A 150 4.44 -7.44 9.15
CA SER A 150 4.50 -8.91 9.19
C SER A 150 5.93 -9.46 9.17
N LEU A 151 6.86 -8.83 8.44
CA LEU A 151 8.29 -9.18 8.50
C LEU A 151 8.88 -8.94 9.88
N PHE A 152 8.59 -7.81 10.50
CA PHE A 152 9.02 -7.50 11.87
C PHE A 152 8.36 -8.41 12.92
N GLY A 153 7.12 -8.82 12.69
CA GLY A 153 6.37 -9.75 13.53
C GLY A 153 6.86 -11.21 13.42
N GLY A 154 7.16 -11.67 12.20
CA GLY A 154 7.55 -13.05 11.94
C GLY A 154 9.05 -13.33 12.14
N ILE A 155 9.92 -12.34 11.95
CA ILE A 155 11.37 -12.53 12.04
C ILE A 155 11.87 -11.86 13.31
N LEU A 156 12.00 -12.63 14.40
CA LEU A 156 12.30 -12.06 15.71
C LEU A 156 13.80 -11.84 15.96
N ARG A 157 14.68 -12.70 15.42
CA ARG A 157 16.14 -12.69 15.67
C ARG A 157 16.94 -13.26 14.49
N GLY A 158 18.26 -13.17 14.59
CA GLY A 158 19.21 -13.80 13.65
C GLY A 158 19.48 -12.99 12.38
N SER A 159 20.23 -13.59 11.45
CA SER A 159 20.71 -12.91 10.24
C SER A 159 19.59 -12.32 9.39
N ARG A 160 18.42 -12.99 9.31
CA ARG A 160 17.26 -12.46 8.56
C ARG A 160 16.74 -11.16 9.16
N ARG A 161 16.72 -11.04 10.50
CA ARG A 161 16.36 -9.82 11.24
C ARG A 161 17.34 -8.69 10.92
N GLU A 162 18.64 -8.99 10.97
CA GLU A 162 19.70 -8.02 10.67
C GLU A 162 19.62 -7.50 9.23
N ARG A 163 19.33 -8.38 8.25
CA ARG A 163 19.09 -7.98 6.86
C ARG A 163 17.88 -7.04 6.72
N LEU A 164 16.81 -7.29 7.48
CA LEU A 164 15.63 -6.42 7.51
C LEU A 164 15.97 -5.05 8.11
N LEU A 165 16.63 -5.02 9.27
CA LEU A 165 17.04 -3.77 9.93
C LEU A 165 18.00 -2.95 9.06
N SER A 166 18.92 -3.61 8.35
CA SER A 166 19.86 -2.95 7.44
C SER A 166 19.17 -2.15 6.34
N LYS A 167 17.94 -2.52 5.92
CA LYS A 167 17.14 -1.74 4.97
C LYS A 167 16.78 -0.35 5.46
N PHE A 168 16.66 -0.16 6.77
CA PHE A 168 16.37 1.14 7.39
C PHE A 168 17.61 1.99 7.65
N VAL A 169 18.81 1.45 7.43
CA VAL A 169 20.08 2.18 7.50
C VAL A 169 20.54 2.66 6.11
N GLU A 170 20.19 1.92 5.06
CA GLU A 170 20.51 2.26 3.66
C GLU A 170 20.12 3.68 3.25
N ASN A 171 21.00 4.36 2.50
CA ASN A 171 20.78 5.69 1.91
C ASN A 171 20.31 6.71 2.95
N GLU A 172 21.11 6.93 3.99
CA GLU A 172 20.84 7.91 5.06
C GLU A 172 19.47 7.70 5.74
N CYS A 173 19.08 6.44 5.91
CA CYS A 173 17.78 6.07 6.49
C CYS A 173 16.57 6.56 5.67
N GLU A 174 16.64 6.62 4.33
CA GLU A 174 15.53 7.08 3.46
C GLU A 174 14.20 6.31 3.73
N LYS A 175 14.28 5.08 4.24
CA LYS A 175 13.11 4.24 4.57
C LYS A 175 12.42 4.74 5.84
N ILE A 176 13.18 5.26 6.80
CA ILE A 176 12.63 5.92 8.00
C ILE A 176 11.95 7.23 7.59
N ASP A 177 12.55 7.98 6.67
CA ASP A 177 11.95 9.22 6.14
C ASP A 177 10.60 8.93 5.51
N ARG A 178 10.55 7.93 4.61
CA ARG A 178 9.32 7.48 3.98
C ARG A 178 8.31 7.01 5.03
N LEU A 179 8.72 6.21 6.00
CA LEU A 179 7.85 5.71 7.06
C LEU A 179 7.24 6.85 7.89
N MET A 180 8.03 7.89 8.22
CA MET A 180 7.57 9.07 8.95
C MET A 180 6.67 9.96 8.10
N GLU A 181 6.92 10.09 6.79
CA GLU A 181 6.00 10.76 5.86
C GLU A 181 4.62 10.11 5.89
N LEU A 182 4.57 8.77 5.84
CA LEU A 182 3.33 8.01 5.95
C LEU A 182 2.67 8.19 7.32
N TYR A 183 3.47 8.13 8.39
CA TYR A 183 2.98 8.33 9.75
C TYR A 183 2.23 9.66 9.88
N ILE A 184 2.84 10.75 9.40
CA ILE A 184 2.24 12.09 9.47
C ILE A 184 0.97 12.14 8.62
N ARG A 185 1.02 11.65 7.38
CA ARG A 185 -0.14 11.65 6.47
C ARG A 185 -1.34 10.89 7.05
N TYR A 186 -1.12 9.70 7.61
CA TYR A 186 -2.20 8.93 8.23
C TYR A 186 -2.62 9.51 9.58
N SER A 187 -1.69 10.06 10.37
CA SER A 187 -2.01 10.74 11.63
C SER A 187 -2.93 11.94 11.40
N ASP A 188 -2.65 12.77 10.40
CA ASP A 188 -3.47 13.94 10.09
C ASP A 188 -4.87 13.54 9.59
N ARG A 189 -4.98 12.46 8.80
CA ARG A 189 -6.27 11.90 8.37
C ARG A 189 -7.12 11.43 9.55
N VAL A 190 -6.53 10.63 10.45
CA VAL A 190 -7.22 10.10 11.63
C VAL A 190 -7.60 11.24 12.60
N LYS A 191 -6.74 12.25 12.77
CA LYS A 191 -7.05 13.44 13.58
C LYS A 191 -8.24 14.22 13.01
N ALA A 192 -8.25 14.48 11.70
CA ALA A 192 -9.35 15.19 11.06
C ALA A 192 -10.68 14.43 11.20
N GLU A 193 -10.66 13.10 11.12
CA GLU A 193 -11.86 12.29 11.34
C GLU A 193 -12.28 12.28 12.83
N THR A 194 -11.32 12.24 13.75
CA THR A 194 -11.60 12.35 15.19
C THR A 194 -12.23 13.70 15.55
N GLU A 195 -11.77 14.80 14.94
CA GLU A 195 -12.37 16.13 15.14
C GLU A 195 -13.81 16.20 14.61
N ARG A 196 -14.10 15.55 13.48
CA ARG A 196 -15.48 15.44 12.94
C ARG A 196 -16.38 14.63 13.86
N LEU A 197 -15.89 13.50 14.37
CA LEU A 197 -16.63 12.68 15.34
C LEU A 197 -16.99 13.47 16.59
N ASN A 198 -16.03 14.22 17.15
CA ASN A 198 -16.28 15.07 18.31
C ASN A 198 -17.33 16.17 18.03
N GLN A 199 -17.42 16.67 16.79
CA GLN A 199 -18.46 17.64 16.41
C GLN A 199 -19.84 17.00 16.37
N VAL A 200 -19.96 15.79 15.85
CA VAL A 200 -21.22 15.01 15.88
C VAL A 200 -21.61 14.66 17.32
N GLU A 201 -20.60 14.35 18.16
CA GLU A 201 -20.64 14.30 19.63
C GLU A 201 -21.54 15.37 20.26
N LEU A 202 -21.25 16.62 19.88
CA LEU A 202 -21.84 17.82 20.45
C LEU A 202 -23.27 18.08 19.95
N ASP A 203 -23.69 17.43 18.86
CA ASP A 203 -25.03 17.57 18.27
C ASP A 203 -26.06 16.56 18.87
N ASP A 204 -25.76 16.00 20.06
CA ASP A 204 -26.62 15.07 20.83
C ASP A 204 -26.89 13.72 20.12
N PHE A 205 -26.09 13.37 19.11
CA PHE A 205 -26.04 12.03 18.53
C PHE A 205 -24.89 11.23 19.16
N GLU A 206 -25.16 10.61 20.31
CA GLU A 206 -24.20 9.70 20.94
C GLU A 206 -23.92 8.51 20.01
N MET A 207 -22.70 8.47 19.48
CA MET A 207 -22.16 7.28 18.81
C MET A 207 -21.54 6.36 19.85
N ASP A 208 -21.70 5.06 19.66
CA ASP A 208 -20.97 4.06 20.44
C ASP A 208 -19.46 4.10 20.07
N ASP A 209 -18.60 3.69 21.01
CA ASP A 209 -17.15 3.73 20.86
C ASP A 209 -16.65 2.78 19.76
N ASP A 210 -17.31 1.65 19.52
CA ASP A 210 -17.03 0.75 18.40
C ASP A 210 -17.33 1.44 17.06
N GLU A 211 -18.44 2.19 16.95
CA GLU A 211 -18.75 2.97 15.75
C GLU A 211 -17.69 4.05 15.49
N LYS A 212 -17.25 4.78 16.54
CA LYS A 212 -16.16 5.76 16.42
C LYS A 212 -14.85 5.10 15.97
N TYR A 213 -14.50 3.96 16.56
CA TYR A 213 -13.30 3.22 16.20
C TYR A 213 -13.35 2.76 14.74
N ASN A 214 -14.49 2.23 14.29
CA ASN A 214 -14.70 1.83 12.90
C ASN A 214 -14.54 3.01 11.93
N ARG A 215 -15.07 4.20 12.23
CA ARG A 215 -14.84 5.39 11.39
C ARG A 215 -13.36 5.80 11.35
N LYS A 216 -12.64 5.70 12.47
CA LYS A 216 -11.19 5.90 12.45
C LYS A 216 -10.47 4.85 11.60
N LEU A 217 -10.89 3.58 11.62
CA LEU A 217 -10.33 2.53 10.76
C LEU A 217 -10.55 2.85 9.27
N GLU A 218 -11.72 3.34 8.90
CA GLU A 218 -12.02 3.81 7.53
C GLU A 218 -11.13 4.98 7.11
N SER A 219 -10.69 5.82 8.05
CA SER A 219 -9.72 6.91 7.81
C SER A 219 -8.25 6.46 7.75
N GLY A 220 -7.98 5.15 7.94
CA GLY A 220 -6.65 4.56 7.84
C GLY A 220 -5.92 4.37 9.17
N LEU A 221 -6.64 4.32 10.31
CA LEU A 221 -6.05 4.08 11.63
C LEU A 221 -5.24 2.79 11.69
N TYR A 222 -5.70 1.70 11.07
CA TYR A 222 -4.97 0.43 11.09
C TYR A 222 -3.57 0.57 10.47
N THR A 223 -3.45 1.27 9.34
CA THR A 223 -2.16 1.54 8.71
C THR A 223 -1.27 2.40 9.60
N LEU A 224 -1.85 3.41 10.27
CA LEU A 224 -1.12 4.25 11.24
C LEU A 224 -0.57 3.42 12.41
N GLN A 225 -1.38 2.52 12.98
CA GLN A 225 -0.97 1.62 14.05
C GLN A 225 0.16 0.70 13.60
N LEU A 226 0.08 0.11 12.40
CA LEU A 226 1.16 -0.71 11.84
C LEU A 226 2.46 0.08 11.64
N ILE A 227 2.38 1.34 11.19
CA ILE A 227 3.54 2.22 11.10
C ILE A 227 4.16 2.45 12.48
N ALA A 228 3.34 2.74 13.49
CA ALA A 228 3.80 2.90 14.88
C ALA A 228 4.47 1.62 15.41
N VAL A 229 3.92 0.44 15.10
CA VAL A 229 4.52 -0.86 15.44
C VAL A 229 5.88 -1.05 14.78
N ILE A 230 6.03 -0.68 13.50
CA ILE A 230 7.33 -0.72 12.80
C ILE A 230 8.32 0.24 13.47
N LEU A 231 7.89 1.46 13.81
CA LEU A 231 8.72 2.43 14.54
C LEU A 231 9.17 1.89 15.90
N GLY A 232 8.27 1.27 16.67
CA GLY A 232 8.60 0.61 17.95
C GLY A 232 9.63 -0.51 17.77
N HIS A 233 9.48 -1.32 16.73
CA HIS A 233 10.47 -2.34 16.38
C HIS A 233 11.85 -1.78 16.02
N ILE A 234 11.91 -0.69 15.27
CA ILE A 234 13.16 -0.01 14.92
C ILE A 234 13.76 0.63 16.17
N TRP A 235 12.94 1.25 17.01
CA TRP A 235 13.38 1.88 18.24
C TRP A 235 14.01 0.88 19.22
N CYS A 236 13.37 -0.28 19.41
CA CYS A 236 13.88 -1.37 20.25
C CYS A 236 15.09 -2.12 19.65
N SER A 237 15.49 -1.84 18.41
CA SER A 237 16.74 -2.36 17.87
C SER A 237 17.99 -1.68 18.44
N GLU A 238 17.80 -0.58 19.18
CA GLU A 238 18.85 0.20 19.85
C GLU A 238 19.91 0.80 18.92
N HIS A 239 19.65 0.82 17.62
CA HIS A 239 20.59 1.36 16.64
C HIS A 239 20.64 2.90 16.72
N PRO A 240 21.78 3.52 17.09
CA PRO A 240 21.85 4.96 17.36
C PRO A 240 21.45 5.83 16.18
N GLN A 241 21.89 5.46 14.96
CA GLN A 241 21.56 6.20 13.74
C GLN A 241 20.05 6.23 13.45
N MET A 242 19.35 5.10 13.65
CA MET A 242 17.92 5.01 13.37
C MET A 242 17.12 5.78 14.41
N ARG A 243 17.47 5.65 15.69
CA ARG A 243 16.85 6.44 16.78
C ARG A 243 17.05 7.94 16.56
N GLY A 244 18.28 8.36 16.27
CA GLY A 244 18.59 9.76 16.00
C GLY A 244 17.82 10.31 14.81
N ARG A 245 17.62 9.51 13.75
CA ARG A 245 16.79 9.93 12.60
C ARG A 245 15.32 10.07 12.96
N ILE A 246 14.74 9.12 13.69
CA ILE A 246 13.34 9.20 14.16
C ILE A 246 13.15 10.44 15.03
N GLU A 247 14.05 10.69 15.99
CA GLU A 247 13.98 11.87 16.87
C GLU A 247 14.08 13.18 16.10
N LEU A 248 14.96 13.25 15.09
CA LEU A 248 15.09 14.42 14.23
C LEU A 248 13.77 14.70 13.48
N LEU A 249 13.18 13.68 12.86
CA LEU A 249 11.94 13.82 12.08
C LEU A 249 10.75 14.18 12.96
N LEU A 250 10.65 13.61 14.16
CA LEU A 250 9.65 14.01 15.15
C LEU A 250 9.76 15.50 15.48
N LYS A 251 10.97 15.96 15.83
CA LYS A 251 11.23 17.38 16.16
C LYS A 251 10.90 18.32 15.00
N GLN A 252 11.31 17.97 13.78
CA GLN A 252 11.03 18.78 12.57
C GLN A 252 9.53 18.96 12.31
N ASN A 253 8.73 17.95 12.64
CA ASN A 253 7.28 17.97 12.46
C ASN A 253 6.51 18.40 13.73
N LYS A 254 7.21 18.93 14.75
CA LYS A 254 6.63 19.34 16.05
C LYS A 254 5.89 18.20 16.77
N LEU A 255 6.30 16.97 16.51
CA LEU A 255 5.81 15.78 17.18
C LEU A 255 6.79 15.35 18.28
N SER A 256 6.27 14.56 19.20
CA SER A 256 7.03 13.91 20.26
C SER A 256 6.79 12.40 20.23
N LYS A 257 7.64 11.64 20.91
CA LYS A 257 7.50 10.18 21.04
C LYS A 257 6.15 9.77 21.64
N LYS A 258 5.63 10.60 22.55
CA LYS A 258 4.29 10.47 23.12
C LYS A 258 3.20 10.27 22.06
N HIS A 259 3.28 10.93 20.91
CA HIS A 259 2.27 10.74 19.85
C HIS A 259 2.30 9.30 19.29
N ILE A 260 3.49 8.70 19.19
CA ILE A 260 3.64 7.30 18.76
C ILE A 260 3.17 6.38 19.89
N GLU A 261 3.54 6.69 21.14
CA GLU A 261 3.08 5.94 22.33
C GLU A 261 1.55 5.92 22.43
N ASP A 262 0.88 7.05 22.21
CA ASP A 262 -0.59 7.17 22.26
C ASP A 262 -1.26 6.25 21.20
N ILE A 263 -0.72 6.21 19.97
CA ILE A 263 -1.20 5.31 18.91
C ILE A 263 -0.93 3.84 19.26
N LEU A 264 0.24 3.53 19.82
CA LEU A 264 0.56 2.18 20.27
C LEU A 264 -0.34 1.74 21.43
N GLN A 265 -0.70 2.66 22.32
CA GLN A 265 -1.61 2.41 23.43
C GLN A 265 -3.03 2.14 22.92
N GLU A 266 -3.54 2.98 22.01
CA GLU A 266 -4.84 2.73 21.35
C GLU A 266 -4.84 1.37 20.62
N TYR A 267 -3.74 1.01 19.94
CA TYR A 267 -3.61 -0.32 19.33
C TYR A 267 -3.62 -1.44 20.37
N HIS A 268 -2.86 -1.31 21.46
CA HIS A 268 -2.74 -2.28 22.56
C HIS A 268 -4.11 -2.59 23.20
N ASP A 269 -4.90 -1.55 23.45
CA ASP A 269 -6.18 -1.65 24.14
C ASP A 269 -7.25 -2.31 23.26
N ASN A 270 -7.13 -2.13 21.94
CA ASN A 270 -8.05 -2.67 20.93
C ASN A 270 -7.56 -3.99 20.30
N ILE A 271 -6.54 -4.65 20.86
CA ILE A 271 -6.16 -6.00 20.40
C ILE A 271 -7.26 -7.00 20.75
N GLY A 272 -7.91 -7.54 19.72
CA GLY A 272 -8.90 -8.61 19.85
C GLY A 272 -8.28 -9.97 20.19
N ASP A 273 -9.11 -10.91 20.62
CA ASP A 273 -8.74 -12.27 21.04
C ASP A 273 -9.16 -13.35 20.02
N LEU A 274 -9.36 -12.97 18.75
CA LEU A 274 -9.79 -13.89 17.68
C LEU A 274 -8.87 -15.10 17.51
N ASP A 275 -7.57 -14.96 17.75
CA ASP A 275 -6.60 -16.06 17.69
C ASP A 275 -6.35 -16.73 19.07
N GLY A 276 -7.18 -16.39 20.06
CA GLY A 276 -7.09 -16.86 21.44
C GLY A 276 -6.43 -15.86 22.40
N PRO A 277 -6.66 -16.05 23.72
CA PRO A 277 -6.20 -15.14 24.76
C PRO A 277 -4.67 -15.08 24.86
N GLU A 278 -3.97 -16.19 24.61
CA GLU A 278 -2.50 -16.22 24.65
C GLU A 278 -1.86 -15.34 23.57
N GLU A 279 -2.41 -15.33 22.36
CA GLU A 279 -1.87 -14.52 21.27
C GLU A 279 -2.14 -13.04 21.50
N LYS A 280 -3.33 -12.71 22.02
CA LYS A 280 -3.65 -11.37 22.49
C LYS A 280 -2.64 -10.90 23.55
N GLU A 281 -2.39 -11.70 24.58
CA GLU A 281 -1.43 -11.35 25.64
C GLU A 281 -0.01 -11.18 25.10
N ARG A 282 0.43 -12.07 24.19
CA ARG A 282 1.74 -11.95 23.53
C ARG A 282 1.87 -10.64 22.75
N ALA A 283 0.85 -10.29 21.96
CA ALA A 283 0.83 -9.06 21.19
C ALA A 283 0.82 -7.84 22.11
N GLN A 284 -0.06 -7.80 23.11
CA GLN A 284 -0.14 -6.72 24.11
C GLN A 284 1.19 -6.53 24.85
N THR A 285 1.79 -7.60 25.37
CA THR A 285 3.10 -7.55 26.04
C THR A 285 4.19 -6.97 25.14
N LYS A 286 4.15 -7.28 23.84
CA LYS A 286 5.12 -6.76 22.87
C LYS A 286 4.93 -5.27 22.62
N ILE A 287 3.69 -4.82 22.47
CA ILE A 287 3.39 -3.39 22.29
C ILE A 287 3.74 -2.60 23.55
N GLN A 288 3.43 -3.14 24.74
CA GLN A 288 3.81 -2.53 26.02
C GLN A 288 5.32 -2.32 26.13
N LYS A 289 6.14 -3.27 25.65
CA LYS A 289 7.60 -3.11 25.59
C LYS A 289 8.03 -1.98 24.68
N PHE A 290 7.32 -1.74 23.57
CA PHE A 290 7.62 -0.62 22.68
C PHE A 290 7.30 0.72 23.35
N ILE A 291 6.14 0.82 24.00
CA ILE A 291 5.72 2.01 24.74
C ILE A 291 6.72 2.33 25.85
N SER A 292 7.14 1.35 26.64
CA SER A 292 8.12 1.57 27.72
C SER A 292 9.53 1.93 27.24
N ALA A 293 9.86 1.67 25.97
CA ALA A 293 11.20 1.90 25.43
C ALA A 293 11.34 3.25 24.72
N LEU A 294 10.25 3.81 24.18
CA LEU A 294 10.22 5.09 23.47
C LEU A 294 10.59 6.24 24.42
#